data_AF-A0A945TL82-F1
#
_entry.id   AF-A0A945TL82-F1
#
_cell.length_a   1.000
_cell.length_b   1.000
_cell.length_c   1.000
_cell.angle_alpha   90.00
_cell.angle_beta   90.00
_cell.angle_gamma   90.00
#
_symmetry.space_group_name_H-M   'P 1'
#
loop_
_entity.id
_entity.type
_entity.pdbx_description
1 polymer ?
#
loop_
_entity_poly.entity_id
_entity_poly.type
_entity_poly.pdbx_seq_one_letter_code
_entity_poly.pdbx_strand_id
1 'polypeptide(L)'
;PVYNNFLAWCGYEDVANTIKEGWAAKDREKTTSALDDQLIDDIAILGSMEECHERIREYGEMGITTHIISCVSPKEAQQTYDAFTAKHFSF
;
A
#
# COMPACT_ATOMS: atom_id res chain seq x y z
N PRO A 1 11.54 -2.30 -12.12
CA PRO A 1 11.02 -1.56 -10.94
C PRO A 1 11.02 -2.50 -9.73
N VAL A 2 11.35 -2.02 -8.53
CA VAL A 2 11.60 -2.89 -7.36
C VAL A 2 10.36 -3.72 -6.97
N TYR A 3 9.16 -3.15 -7.11
CA TYR A 3 7.90 -3.80 -6.70
C TYR A 3 7.20 -4.60 -7.81
N ASN A 4 7.82 -4.78 -8.98
CA ASN A 4 7.12 -5.41 -10.11
C ASN A 4 6.76 -6.87 -9.86
N ASN A 5 7.69 -7.61 -9.22
CA ASN A 5 7.45 -9.00 -8.86
C ASN A 5 6.38 -9.12 -7.76
N PHE A 6 6.28 -8.13 -6.87
CA PHE A 6 5.25 -8.07 -5.84
C PHE A 6 3.86 -7.86 -6.47
N LEU A 7 3.72 -6.89 -7.38
CA LEU A 7 2.45 -6.66 -8.10
C LEU A 7 1.99 -7.89 -8.88
N ALA A 8 2.92 -8.56 -9.59
CA ALA A 8 2.62 -9.82 -10.28
C ALA A 8 2.14 -10.90 -9.31
N TRP A 9 2.80 -11.06 -8.17
CA TRP A 9 2.39 -12.01 -7.13
C TRP A 9 1.01 -11.71 -6.53
N CYS A 10 0.65 -10.43 -6.42
CA CYS A 10 -0.70 -9.99 -6.02
C CYS A 10 -1.77 -10.17 -7.12
N GLY A 11 -1.42 -10.68 -8.29
CA GLY A 11 -2.35 -10.91 -9.40
C GLY A 11 -2.40 -9.81 -10.47
N TYR A 12 -1.53 -8.79 -10.38
CA TYR A 12 -1.49 -7.66 -11.31
C TYR A 12 -0.35 -7.78 -12.34
N GLU A 13 -0.22 -8.93 -12.99
CA GLU A 13 0.85 -9.20 -13.96
C GLU A 13 0.85 -8.20 -15.14
N ASP A 14 -0.33 -7.87 -15.67
CA ASP A 14 -0.47 -6.94 -16.80
C ASP A 14 -0.08 -5.51 -16.42
N VAL A 15 -0.46 -5.07 -15.22
CA VAL A 15 -0.02 -3.77 -14.68
C VAL A 15 1.48 -3.77 -14.48
N ALA A 16 2.04 -4.84 -13.90
CA ALA A 16 3.48 -4.98 -13.71
C ALA A 16 4.25 -4.90 -15.05
N ASN A 17 3.73 -5.54 -16.10
CA ASN A 17 4.30 -5.45 -17.45
C ASN A 17 4.23 -4.02 -18.00
N THR A 18 3.09 -3.35 -17.86
CA THR A 18 2.89 -1.96 -18.29
C THR A 18 3.87 -1.00 -17.61
N ILE A 19 4.02 -1.12 -16.29
CA ILE A 19 4.98 -0.35 -15.49
C ILE A 19 6.42 -0.63 -15.97
N LYS A 20 6.77 -1.89 -16.23
CA LYS A 20 8.10 -2.27 -16.75
C LYS A 20 8.41 -1.59 -18.08
N GLU A 21 7.45 -1.58 -18.99
CA GLU A 21 7.57 -0.93 -20.30
C GLU A 21 7.70 0.58 -20.18
N GLY A 22 6.87 1.22 -19.35
CA GLY A 22 6.95 2.67 -19.09
C GLY A 22 8.31 3.07 -18.56
N TRP A 23 8.85 2.31 -17.59
CA TRP A 23 10.20 2.52 -17.07
C TRP A 23 11.29 2.38 -18.14
N ALA A 24 11.22 1.34 -18.97
CA ALA A 24 12.19 1.12 -20.05
C ALA A 24 12.17 2.25 -21.09
N ALA A 25 10.98 2.79 -21.38
CA ALA A 25 10.78 3.91 -22.29
C ALA A 25 11.05 5.29 -21.66
N LYS A 26 11.31 5.36 -20.34
CA LYS A 26 11.33 6.62 -19.56
C LYS A 26 10.02 7.41 -19.65
N ASP A 27 8.92 6.71 -19.92
CA ASP A 27 7.58 7.27 -19.99
C ASP A 27 6.97 7.27 -18.58
N ARG A 28 7.02 8.45 -17.95
CA ARG A 28 6.47 8.63 -16.60
C ARG A 28 4.95 8.50 -16.60
N GLU A 29 4.29 9.01 -17.64
CA GLU A 29 2.82 9.00 -17.72
C GLU A 29 2.32 7.57 -17.79
N LYS A 30 2.86 6.75 -18.70
CA LYS A 30 2.54 5.32 -18.81
C LYS A 30 2.82 4.55 -17.52
N THR A 31 3.88 4.93 -16.80
CA THR A 31 4.24 4.28 -15.53
C THR A 31 3.23 4.61 -14.44
N THR A 32 2.83 5.89 -14.31
CA THR A 32 1.94 6.33 -13.23
C THR A 32 0.48 6.02 -13.49
N SER A 33 0.02 6.07 -14.75
CA SER A 33 -1.37 5.78 -15.09
C SER A 33 -1.74 4.30 -14.97
N ALA A 34 -0.73 3.42 -14.91
CA ALA A 34 -0.92 2.00 -14.65
C ALA A 34 -1.25 1.69 -13.18
N LEU A 35 -1.01 2.63 -12.26
CA LEU A 35 -1.37 2.51 -10.84
C LEU A 35 -2.71 3.23 -10.61
N ASP A 36 -3.82 2.53 -10.82
CA ASP A 36 -5.16 3.08 -10.57
C ASP A 36 -5.56 3.00 -9.09
N ASP A 37 -6.64 3.72 -8.72
CA ASP A 37 -7.08 3.82 -7.33
C ASP A 37 -7.42 2.45 -6.74
N GLN A 38 -8.04 1.56 -7.53
CA GLN A 38 -8.39 0.21 -7.08
C GLN A 38 -7.14 -0.61 -6.72
N LEU A 39 -6.13 -0.63 -7.59
CA LEU A 39 -4.87 -1.30 -7.27
C LEU A 39 -4.22 -0.72 -6.03
N ILE A 40 -4.24 0.60 -5.85
CA ILE A 40 -3.67 1.24 -4.67
C ILE A 40 -4.39 0.79 -3.39
N ASP A 41 -5.72 0.73 -3.39
CA ASP A 41 -6.52 0.25 -2.27
C ASP A 41 -6.31 -1.24 -1.95
N ASP A 42 -5.95 -2.03 -2.97
CA ASP A 42 -5.70 -3.47 -2.81
C ASP A 42 -4.31 -3.77 -2.22
N ILE A 43 -3.32 -2.89 -2.40
CA ILE A 43 -1.94 -3.12 -1.96
C ILE A 43 -1.48 -2.24 -0.79
N ALA A 44 -2.27 -1.24 -0.41
CA ALA A 44 -1.97 -0.31 0.67
C ALA A 44 -3.22 0.06 1.47
N ILE A 45 -3.00 0.45 2.72
CA ILE A 45 -4.04 1.04 3.56
C ILE A 45 -3.74 2.54 3.64
N LEU A 46 -4.53 3.34 2.93
CA LEU A 46 -4.37 4.79 2.85
C LEU A 46 -5.69 5.47 3.20
N GLY A 47 -5.62 6.50 4.03
CA GLY A 47 -6.81 7.24 4.44
C GLY A 47 -6.59 8.01 5.73
N SER A 48 -7.70 8.38 6.36
CA SER A 48 -7.75 8.88 7.73
C SER A 48 -7.23 7.85 8.74
N MET A 49 -6.96 8.31 9.96
CA MET A 49 -6.56 7.43 11.05
C MET A 49 -7.62 6.37 11.33
N GLU A 50 -8.88 6.78 11.33
CA GLU A 50 -10.04 5.93 11.60
C GLU A 50 -10.19 4.83 10.53
N GLU A 51 -10.09 5.17 9.25
CA GLU A 51 -10.16 4.19 8.15
C GLU A 51 -9.01 3.17 8.23
N CYS A 52 -7.80 3.65 8.56
CA CYS A 52 -6.65 2.76 8.72
C CYS A 52 -6.82 1.82 9.91
N HIS A 53 -7.37 2.32 11.02
CA HIS A 53 -7.66 1.50 12.21
C HIS A 53 -8.69 0.42 11.93
N GLU A 54 -9.79 0.79 11.28
CA GLU A 54 -10.86 -0.13 10.90
C GLU A 54 -10.32 -1.28 10.05
N ARG A 55 -9.55 -0.96 9.00
CA ARG A 55 -8.98 -1.98 8.11
C ARG A 55 -7.99 -2.91 8.84
N ILE A 56 -7.16 -2.39 9.74
CA ILE A 56 -6.23 -3.23 10.53
C ILE A 56 -6.99 -4.15 11.49
N ARG A 57 -8.12 -3.71 12.06
CA ARG A 57 -8.97 -4.58 12.90
C ARG A 57 -9.62 -5.69 12.09
N GLU A 58 -10.19 -5.34 10.95
CA GLU A 58 -10.77 -6.30 10.01
C GLU A 58 -9.76 -7.40 9.65
N TYR A 59 -8.51 -7.01 9.35
CA TYR A 59 -7.42 -7.96 9.08
C TYR A 59 -7.08 -8.83 10.30
N GLY A 60 -7.12 -8.27 11.50
CA GLY A 60 -7.01 -9.02 12.75
C GLY A 60 -8.12 -10.06 12.94
N GLU A 61 -9.38 -9.69 12.66
CA GLU A 61 -10.54 -10.58 12.71
C GLU A 61 -10.45 -11.70 11.66
N MET A 62 -9.84 -11.41 10.51
CA MET A 62 -9.54 -12.39 9.45
C MET A 62 -8.35 -13.31 9.76
N GLY A 63 -7.69 -13.13 10.91
CA GLY A 63 -6.66 -14.03 11.42
C GLY A 63 -5.22 -13.56 11.24
N ILE A 64 -4.99 -12.31 10.81
CA ILE A 64 -3.64 -11.73 10.81
C ILE A 64 -3.25 -11.38 12.25
N THR A 65 -2.34 -12.16 12.84
CA THR A 65 -1.94 -12.00 14.25
C THR A 65 -0.76 -11.05 14.46
N THR A 66 -0.08 -10.62 13.40
CA THR A 66 1.10 -9.77 13.50
C THR A 66 1.07 -8.74 12.38
N HIS A 67 0.94 -7.47 12.76
CA HIS A 67 0.87 -6.35 11.85
C HIS A 67 2.18 -5.57 11.89
N ILE A 68 2.83 -5.43 10.73
CA ILE A 68 4.02 -4.58 10.55
C ILE A 68 3.57 -3.35 9.78
N ILE A 69 3.53 -2.20 10.46
CA ILE A 69 3.09 -0.94 9.87
C ILE A 69 4.29 -0.16 9.36
N SER A 70 4.32 0.16 8.07
CA SER A 70 5.35 0.97 7.43
C SER A 70 4.71 2.11 6.66
N CYS A 71 5.22 3.33 6.85
CA CYS A 71 4.78 4.48 6.07
C CYS A 71 5.55 4.55 4.75
N VAL A 72 4.83 4.74 3.63
CA VAL A 72 5.43 4.89 2.29
C VAL A 72 5.95 6.30 2.03
N SER A 73 5.63 7.26 2.90
CA SER A 73 6.03 8.65 2.76
C SER A 73 6.83 9.14 3.97
N PRO A 74 8.03 9.70 3.77
CA PRO A 74 8.82 10.28 4.85
C PRO A 74 8.13 11.44 5.57
N LYS A 75 7.21 12.16 4.90
CA LYS A 75 6.56 13.33 5.48
C LYS A 75 5.49 12.94 6.51
N GLU A 76 4.75 11.87 6.26
CA GLU A 76 3.67 11.39 7.12
C GLU A 76 4.14 10.31 8.11
N ALA A 77 5.42 9.92 8.09
CA ALA A 77 5.96 8.84 8.91
C ALA A 77 5.67 8.98 10.42
N GLN A 78 5.81 10.19 10.98
CA GLN A 78 5.50 10.44 12.39
C GLN A 78 4.00 10.30 12.68
N GLN A 79 3.16 10.82 11.80
CA GLN A 79 1.70 10.72 11.93
C GLN A 79 1.24 9.26 11.86
N THR A 80 1.80 8.47 10.94
CA THR A 80 1.54 7.03 10.85
C THR A 80 1.99 6.31 12.12
N TYR A 81 3.17 6.62 12.64
CA TYR A 81 3.63 6.03 13.90
C TYR A 81 2.68 6.36 15.06
N ASP A 82 2.33 7.63 15.23
CA ASP A 82 1.47 8.10 16.32
C ASP A 82 0.09 7.42 16.28
N ALA A 83 -0.47 7.24 15.09
CA ALA A 83 -1.73 6.56 14.85
C ALA A 83 -1.78 5.14 15.44
N PHE A 84 -0.66 4.41 15.46
CA PHE A 84 -0.60 3.02 15.91
C PHE A 84 0.12 2.82 17.25
N THR A 85 0.41 3.90 17.99
CA THR A 85 0.87 3.78 19.38
C THR A 85 -0.23 3.21 20.28
N ALA A 86 0.15 2.61 21.41
CA ALA A 86 -0.80 2.04 22.38
C ALA A 86 -1.84 3.03 22.93
N LYS A 87 -1.60 4.35 22.79
CA LYS A 87 -2.55 5.40 23.16
C LYS A 87 -3.70 5.51 22.15
N HIS A 88 -3.42 5.26 20.88
CA HIS A 88 -4.33 5.52 19.76
C HIS A 88 -4.90 4.23 19.16
N PHE A 89 -4.22 3.09 19.32
CA PHE A 89 -4.65 1.82 18.76
C PHE A 89 -4.40 0.67 19.75
N SER A 90 -5.37 -0.22 19.85
CA SER A 90 -5.31 -1.49 20.60
C SER A 90 -6.27 -2.47 19.93
N PHE A 91 -5.91 -3.74 19.77
CA PHE A 91 -6.82 -4.74 19.18
C PHE A 91 -8.04 -4.98 20.06
#